data_AF-D6Z936-F1
#
_entry.id   AF-D6Z936-F1
#
_cell.length_a   1.000
_cell.length_b   1.000
_cell.length_c   1.000
_cell.angle_alpha   90.00
_cell.angle_beta   90.00
_cell.angle_gamma   90.00
#
_symmetry.space_group_name_H-M   'P 1'
#
loop_
_entity.id
_entity.type
_entity.pdbx_description
1 polymer ?
#
loop_
_entity_poly.entity_id
_entity_poly.type
_entity_poly.pdbx_seq_one_letter_code
_entity_poly.pdbx_strand_id
1 'polypeptide(L)'
;MACQKFPRAWALLWAAQIQFFLAYAVTLSAWTTPFRWQVHTISELEAPYCKRVGADAHWTCSPWHVVMQISFFAAGVLMAAGALLLPRQLAGRAMRALFVLAGAGLVVVSLTPRTENAAVHMPAAITSILLGNLGLVLLGWRGRQRLRWAGLAAAALGAVGLAGFAVTVASQILWAADQLWLASWFGAVERVAVYPTFLGMIVLGLGALSARPGGHELGDQPPAEQKDRRRDAGDEQEAPRHALPVEHS
;
A
#
# COMPACT_ATOMS: atom_id res chain seq x y z
N MET A 1 -11.24 -18.77 24.72
CA MET A 1 -11.30 -18.10 23.40
C MET A 1 -10.05 -18.47 22.61
N ALA A 2 -10.20 -19.19 21.50
CA ALA A 2 -9.07 -19.66 20.69
C ALA A 2 -8.27 -18.49 20.12
N CYS A 3 -6.94 -18.55 20.25
CA CYS A 3 -6.01 -17.64 19.60
C CYS A 3 -6.09 -17.86 18.08
N GLN A 4 -7.05 -17.21 17.41
CA GLN A 4 -7.08 -17.17 15.95
C GLN A 4 -5.85 -16.40 15.50
N LYS A 5 -4.82 -17.13 15.07
CA LYS A 5 -3.66 -16.61 14.33
C LYS A 5 -4.19 -15.88 13.10
N PHE A 6 -4.48 -14.59 13.20
CA PHE A 6 -4.90 -13.82 12.03
C PHE A 6 -3.74 -13.85 11.03
N PRO A 7 -4.00 -14.33 9.80
CA PRO A 7 -2.96 -14.82 8.92
C PRO A 7 -2.11 -13.66 8.41
N ARG A 8 -0.80 -13.72 8.71
CA ARG A 8 0.24 -12.88 8.08
C ARG A 8 0.38 -13.13 6.57
N ALA A 9 -0.49 -13.97 5.98
CA ALA A 9 -0.54 -14.24 4.56
C ALA A 9 -0.71 -12.96 3.72
N TRP A 10 -1.64 -12.05 4.09
CA TRP A 10 -1.81 -10.79 3.36
C TRP A 10 -0.50 -9.97 3.34
N ALA A 11 0.23 -9.98 4.46
CA ALA A 11 1.45 -9.21 4.62
C ALA A 11 2.59 -9.79 3.78
N LEU A 12 2.67 -11.13 3.67
CA LEU A 12 3.59 -11.81 2.74
C LEU A 12 3.27 -11.48 1.28
N LEU A 13 1.99 -11.53 0.88
CA LEU A 13 1.59 -11.21 -0.49
C LEU A 13 1.95 -9.76 -0.87
N TRP A 14 1.78 -8.82 0.06
CA TRP A 14 2.10 -7.41 -0.18
C TRP A 14 3.60 -7.12 -0.10
N ALA A 15 4.35 -7.80 0.76
CA ALA A 15 5.81 -7.75 0.76
C ALA A 15 6.39 -8.34 -0.55
N ALA A 16 5.76 -9.38 -1.09
CA ALA A 16 6.16 -10.01 -2.35
C ALA A 16 6.06 -9.09 -3.57
N GLN A 17 5.42 -7.93 -3.47
CA GLN A 17 5.42 -6.91 -4.53
C GLN A 17 6.81 -6.38 -4.88
N ILE A 18 7.84 -6.66 -4.06
CA ILE A 18 9.25 -6.44 -4.42
C ILE A 18 9.61 -7.11 -5.76
N GLN A 19 8.92 -8.19 -6.14
CA GLN A 19 9.10 -8.88 -7.41
C GLN A 19 8.96 -7.94 -8.63
N PHE A 20 8.10 -6.91 -8.55
CA PHE A 20 7.96 -5.91 -9.61
C PHE A 20 9.28 -5.22 -9.92
N PHE A 21 10.02 -4.81 -8.88
CA PHE A 21 11.29 -4.12 -9.02
C PHE A 21 12.41 -5.06 -9.47
N LEU A 22 12.35 -6.33 -9.06
CA LEU A 22 13.30 -7.35 -9.53
C LEU A 22 13.11 -7.62 -11.02
N ALA A 23 11.86 -7.82 -11.47
CA ALA A 23 11.53 -7.97 -12.88
C ALA A 23 11.94 -6.73 -13.67
N TYR A 24 11.66 -5.52 -13.15
CA TYR A 24 12.05 -4.27 -13.77
C TYR A 24 13.58 -4.20 -13.97
N ALA A 25 14.36 -4.56 -12.96
CA ALA A 25 15.83 -4.59 -13.05
C ALA A 25 16.34 -5.62 -14.07
N VAL A 26 15.73 -6.82 -14.11
CA VAL A 26 16.07 -7.87 -15.08
C VAL A 26 15.79 -7.40 -16.51
N THR A 27 14.61 -6.84 -16.76
CA THR A 27 14.25 -6.27 -18.07
C THR A 27 15.23 -5.16 -18.46
N LEU A 28 15.52 -4.21 -17.58
CA LEU A 28 16.50 -3.16 -17.90
C LEU A 28 17.92 -3.67 -18.17
N SER A 29 18.35 -4.74 -17.49
CA SER A 29 19.71 -5.28 -17.65
C SER A 29 20.00 -5.79 -19.07
N ALA A 30 18.96 -6.12 -19.83
CA ALA A 30 19.06 -6.61 -21.20
C ALA A 30 18.74 -5.54 -22.25
N TRP A 31 18.59 -4.27 -21.85
CA TRP A 31 18.20 -3.20 -22.75
C TRP A 31 19.40 -2.74 -23.59
N THR A 32 19.31 -2.87 -24.91
CA THR A 32 20.44 -2.64 -25.83
C THR A 32 20.41 -1.28 -26.53
N THR A 33 19.25 -0.62 -26.57
CA THR A 33 19.12 0.76 -27.08
C THR A 33 19.27 1.78 -25.94
N PRO A 34 19.50 3.07 -26.21
CA PRO A 34 19.64 4.07 -25.14
C PRO A 34 18.35 4.24 -24.33
N PHE A 35 18.24 3.56 -23.19
CA PHE A 35 17.12 3.70 -22.28
C PHE A 35 17.18 5.05 -21.57
N ARG A 36 16.11 5.84 -21.74
CA ARG A 36 15.95 7.16 -21.09
C ARG A 36 14.80 7.11 -20.11
N TRP A 37 15.11 7.16 -18.81
CA TRP A 37 14.13 7.11 -17.74
C TRP A 37 13.07 8.20 -17.81
N GLN A 38 13.45 9.40 -18.26
CA GLN A 38 12.52 10.52 -18.38
C GLN A 38 11.46 10.31 -19.46
N VAL A 39 11.78 9.55 -20.51
CA VAL A 39 10.89 9.36 -21.67
C VAL A 39 10.20 8.00 -21.65
N HIS A 40 10.96 6.92 -21.46
CA HIS A 40 10.44 5.56 -21.58
C HIS A 40 9.51 5.25 -20.42
N THR A 41 8.30 4.82 -20.75
CA THR A 41 7.24 4.51 -19.79
C THR A 41 7.43 3.15 -19.11
N ILE A 42 6.77 2.94 -17.97
CA ILE A 42 6.62 1.64 -17.35
C ILE A 42 5.81 0.71 -18.28
N SER A 43 4.72 1.21 -18.87
CA SER A 43 3.93 0.45 -19.85
C SER A 43 4.71 0.02 -21.10
N GLU A 44 5.79 0.72 -21.44
CA GLU A 44 6.67 0.33 -22.54
C GLU A 44 7.53 -0.89 -22.26
N LEU A 45 7.75 -1.23 -20.98
CA LEU A 45 8.48 -2.44 -20.62
C LEU A 45 7.71 -3.71 -21.00
N GLU A 46 6.42 -3.60 -21.30
CA GLU A 46 5.58 -4.72 -21.76
C GLU A 46 5.49 -4.77 -23.29
N ALA A 47 6.17 -3.89 -24.03
CA ALA A 47 6.07 -3.83 -25.49
C ALA A 47 6.66 -5.10 -26.16
N PRO A 48 5.84 -5.93 -26.84
CA PRO A 48 6.30 -7.19 -27.45
C PRO A 48 7.11 -7.01 -28.73
N TYR A 49 6.98 -5.85 -29.39
CA TYR A 49 7.66 -5.55 -30.63
C TYR A 49 8.35 -4.19 -30.56
N CYS A 50 9.46 -4.06 -31.29
CA CYS A 50 10.15 -2.79 -31.46
C CYS A 50 9.28 -1.80 -32.24
N LYS A 51 8.99 -0.64 -31.66
CA LYS A 51 8.21 0.42 -32.33
C LYS A 51 8.65 1.80 -31.87
N ARG A 52 8.48 2.81 -32.73
CA ARG A 52 8.59 4.21 -32.33
C ARG A 52 7.31 4.67 -31.64
N VAL A 53 7.44 5.23 -30.44
CA VAL A 53 6.32 5.71 -29.63
C VAL A 53 6.63 7.09 -29.04
N GLY A 54 5.61 7.73 -28.49
CA GLY A 54 5.74 9.06 -27.89
C GLY A 54 5.91 10.19 -28.92
N ALA A 55 5.97 11.41 -28.40
CA ALA A 55 6.09 12.64 -29.21
C ALA A 55 7.45 12.77 -29.90
N ASP A 56 8.50 12.33 -29.21
CA ASP A 56 9.89 12.35 -29.68
C ASP A 56 10.23 11.15 -30.56
N ALA A 57 9.24 10.30 -30.89
CA ALA A 57 9.36 9.12 -31.74
C ALA A 57 10.55 8.21 -31.37
N HIS A 58 10.79 8.05 -30.06
CA HIS A 58 11.86 7.21 -29.56
C HIS A 58 11.55 5.73 -29.78
N TRP A 59 12.61 4.93 -29.93
CA TRP A 59 12.49 3.48 -30.11
C TRP A 59 12.25 2.80 -28.77
N THR A 60 11.08 2.15 -28.63
CA THR A 60 10.84 1.19 -27.58
C THR A 60 11.07 -0.21 -28.11
N CYS A 61 12.03 -0.90 -27.53
CA CYS A 61 12.33 -2.32 -27.78
C CYS A 61 12.49 -2.99 -26.42
N SER A 62 11.38 -3.44 -25.82
CA SER A 62 11.47 -4.01 -24.48
C SER A 62 12.08 -5.42 -24.52
N PRO A 63 13.29 -5.61 -23.98
CA PRO A 63 13.85 -6.93 -23.81
C PRO A 63 13.06 -7.63 -22.69
N TRP A 64 12.86 -8.94 -22.81
CA TRP A 64 12.13 -9.70 -21.77
C TRP A 64 10.76 -9.10 -21.40
N HIS A 65 10.03 -8.52 -22.36
CA HIS A 65 8.68 -8.01 -22.14
C HIS A 65 7.75 -9.03 -21.48
N VAL A 66 7.94 -10.33 -21.75
CA VAL A 66 7.24 -11.45 -21.09
C VAL A 66 7.48 -11.46 -19.57
N VAL A 67 8.70 -11.16 -19.11
CA VAL A 67 9.02 -11.09 -17.67
C VAL A 67 8.25 -9.95 -17.00
N MET A 68 8.15 -8.78 -17.65
CA MET A 68 7.36 -7.69 -17.10
C MET A 68 5.85 -7.97 -17.13
N GLN A 69 5.32 -8.57 -18.19
CA GLN A 69 3.92 -8.97 -18.24
C GLN A 69 3.58 -9.96 -17.12
N ILE A 70 4.40 -11.00 -16.91
CA ILE A 70 4.21 -11.95 -15.81
C ILE A 70 4.28 -11.24 -14.46
N SER A 71 5.23 -10.32 -14.30
CA SER A 71 5.37 -9.50 -13.09
C SER A 71 4.14 -8.64 -12.82
N PHE A 72 3.57 -7.98 -13.83
CA PHE A 72 2.36 -7.15 -13.67
C PHE A 72 1.14 -8.02 -13.35
N PHE A 73 0.99 -9.15 -14.04
CA PHE A 73 -0.06 -10.12 -13.75
C PHE A 73 0.03 -10.58 -12.28
N ALA A 74 1.20 -11.06 -11.87
CA ALA A 74 1.46 -11.51 -10.50
C ALA A 74 1.20 -10.38 -9.50
N ALA A 75 1.68 -9.17 -9.78
CA ALA A 75 1.46 -8.00 -8.94
C ALA A 75 -0.02 -7.66 -8.75
N GLY A 76 -0.83 -7.76 -9.81
CA GLY A 76 -2.27 -7.53 -9.74
C GLY A 76 -2.98 -8.58 -8.89
N VAL A 77 -2.62 -9.85 -9.05
CA VAL A 77 -3.14 -10.96 -8.24
C VAL A 77 -2.74 -10.80 -6.77
N LEU A 78 -1.47 -10.52 -6.48
CA LEU A 78 -0.97 -10.31 -5.11
C LEU A 78 -1.65 -9.12 -4.42
N MET A 79 -1.88 -8.02 -5.16
CA MET A 79 -2.62 -6.85 -4.67
C MET A 79 -4.05 -7.23 -4.25
N ALA A 80 -4.81 -7.87 -5.15
CA ALA A 80 -6.20 -8.26 -4.92
C ALA A 80 -6.31 -9.32 -3.81
N ALA A 81 -5.50 -10.39 -3.87
CA ALA A 81 -5.51 -11.46 -2.88
C ALA A 81 -5.13 -10.95 -1.49
N GLY A 82 -4.09 -10.12 -1.38
CA GLY A 82 -3.71 -9.50 -0.10
C GLY A 82 -4.83 -8.61 0.45
N ALA A 83 -5.52 -7.84 -0.40
CA ALA A 83 -6.66 -7.03 0.01
C ALA A 83 -7.84 -7.86 0.55
N LEU A 84 -8.15 -8.98 -0.09
CA LEU A 84 -9.19 -9.92 0.37
C LEU A 84 -8.82 -10.55 1.72
N LEU A 85 -7.53 -10.76 1.98
CA LEU A 85 -7.01 -11.35 3.23
C LEU A 85 -6.73 -10.32 4.34
N LEU A 86 -6.85 -9.02 4.08
CA LEU A 86 -6.67 -7.99 5.11
C LEU A 86 -7.58 -8.28 6.32
N PRO A 87 -7.16 -7.97 7.56
CA PRO A 87 -8.05 -8.07 8.72
C PRO A 87 -9.15 -7.00 8.67
N ARG A 88 -10.37 -7.35 9.09
CA ARG A 88 -11.54 -6.43 9.06
C ARG A 88 -11.29 -5.14 9.83
N GLN A 89 -10.48 -5.22 10.87
CA GLN A 89 -10.12 -4.08 11.70
C GLN A 89 -9.29 -3.06 10.92
N LEU A 90 -8.48 -3.51 9.95
CA LEU A 90 -7.60 -2.66 9.13
C LEU A 90 -8.33 -2.13 7.90
N ALA A 91 -9.14 -2.95 7.21
CA ALA A 91 -9.85 -2.55 6.00
C ALA A 91 -11.32 -3.01 5.97
N GLY A 92 -12.22 -2.03 5.75
CA GLY A 92 -13.62 -2.26 5.42
C GLY A 92 -13.83 -2.65 3.95
N ARG A 93 -15.09 -2.91 3.55
CA ARG A 93 -15.43 -3.39 2.19
C ARG A 93 -14.95 -2.43 1.09
N ALA A 94 -15.17 -1.13 1.25
CA ALA A 94 -14.77 -0.13 0.25
C ALA A 94 -13.25 -0.11 0.00
N MET A 95 -12.44 -0.13 1.06
CA MET A 95 -10.96 -0.16 0.92
C MET A 95 -10.48 -1.42 0.20
N ARG A 96 -11.11 -2.57 0.47
CA ARG A 96 -10.79 -3.82 -0.25
C ARG A 96 -11.16 -3.74 -1.71
N ALA A 97 -12.34 -3.19 -2.01
CA ALA A 97 -12.80 -3.01 -3.39
C ALA A 97 -11.81 -2.15 -4.20
N LEU A 98 -11.26 -1.08 -3.61
CA LEU A 98 -10.23 -0.26 -4.27
C LEU A 98 -9.03 -1.10 -4.72
N PHE A 99 -8.43 -1.90 -3.83
CA PHE A 99 -7.28 -2.74 -4.18
C PHE A 99 -7.62 -3.91 -5.09
N VAL A 100 -8.81 -4.51 -4.95
CA VAL A 100 -9.25 -5.59 -5.84
C VAL A 100 -9.45 -5.07 -7.26
N LEU A 101 -10.12 -3.93 -7.42
CA LEU A 101 -10.31 -3.30 -8.72
C LEU A 101 -8.98 -2.79 -9.29
N ALA A 102 -8.11 -2.25 -8.45
CA ALA A 102 -6.77 -1.84 -8.87
C ALA A 102 -5.95 -3.04 -9.39
N GLY A 103 -5.95 -4.14 -8.63
CA GLY A 103 -5.28 -5.38 -9.00
C GLY A 103 -5.85 -5.99 -10.28
N ALA A 104 -7.17 -5.96 -10.46
CA ALA A 104 -7.83 -6.38 -11.70
C ALA A 104 -7.40 -5.51 -12.89
N GLY A 105 -7.33 -4.18 -12.70
CA GLY A 105 -6.79 -3.26 -13.69
C GLY A 105 -5.36 -3.62 -14.09
N LEU A 106 -4.49 -3.94 -13.12
CA LEU A 106 -3.11 -4.33 -13.40
C LEU A 106 -3.00 -5.69 -14.14
N VAL A 107 -3.88 -6.64 -13.84
CA VAL A 107 -3.98 -7.89 -14.61
C VAL A 107 -4.38 -7.59 -16.05
N VAL A 108 -5.37 -6.72 -16.28
CA VAL A 108 -5.76 -6.33 -17.65
C VAL A 108 -4.61 -5.64 -18.38
N VAL A 109 -3.90 -4.70 -17.73
CA VAL A 109 -2.69 -4.05 -18.28
C VAL A 109 -1.70 -5.09 -18.79
N SER A 110 -1.43 -6.14 -18.00
CA SER A 110 -0.47 -7.20 -18.36
C SER A 110 -0.89 -8.10 -19.52
N LEU A 111 -2.18 -8.15 -19.82
CA LEU A 111 -2.74 -8.96 -20.90
C LEU A 111 -3.00 -8.15 -22.17
N THR A 112 -2.94 -6.82 -22.07
CA THR A 112 -3.18 -5.91 -23.18
C THR A 112 -2.03 -4.91 -23.26
N PRO A 113 -0.85 -5.28 -23.78
CA PRO A 113 0.25 -4.35 -23.96
C PRO A 113 -0.20 -3.08 -24.71
N ARG A 114 0.27 -1.92 -24.26
CA ARG A 114 -0.17 -0.61 -24.77
C ARG A 114 0.03 -0.46 -26.28
N THR A 115 1.08 -1.06 -26.83
CA THR A 115 1.42 -1.03 -28.25
C THR A 115 0.48 -1.87 -29.12
N GLU A 116 -0.23 -2.84 -28.54
CA GLU A 116 -1.20 -3.69 -29.23
C GLU A 116 -2.63 -3.17 -29.07
N ASN A 117 -3.04 -2.79 -27.85
CA ASN A 117 -4.40 -2.33 -27.59
C ASN A 117 -4.45 -1.21 -26.53
N ALA A 118 -4.07 0.00 -26.95
CA ALA A 118 -4.11 1.19 -26.10
C ALA A 118 -5.52 1.51 -25.56
N ALA A 119 -6.58 1.19 -26.31
CA ALA A 119 -7.96 1.50 -25.93
C ALA A 119 -8.40 0.74 -24.67
N VAL A 120 -7.89 -0.48 -24.45
CA VAL A 120 -8.14 -1.27 -23.23
C VAL A 120 -7.06 -1.01 -22.18
N HIS A 121 -5.80 -0.89 -22.60
CA HIS A 121 -4.67 -0.66 -21.69
C HIS A 121 -4.83 0.62 -20.86
N MET A 122 -5.22 1.73 -21.50
CA MET A 122 -5.25 3.04 -20.83
C MET A 122 -6.29 3.10 -19.70
N PRO A 123 -7.57 2.72 -19.90
CA PRO A 123 -8.54 2.65 -18.79
C PRO A 123 -8.11 1.68 -17.67
N ALA A 124 -7.49 0.55 -18.02
CA ALA A 124 -7.02 -0.43 -17.05
C ALA A 124 -5.87 0.12 -16.19
N ALA A 125 -4.90 0.78 -16.81
CA ALA A 125 -3.79 1.45 -16.15
C ALA A 125 -4.28 2.58 -15.24
N ILE A 126 -5.20 3.42 -15.72
CA ILE A 126 -5.83 4.48 -14.93
C ILE A 126 -6.52 3.89 -13.69
N THR A 127 -7.30 2.83 -13.88
CA THR A 127 -8.00 2.15 -12.79
C THR A 127 -7.03 1.61 -11.75
N SER A 128 -5.97 0.93 -12.19
CA SER A 128 -4.92 0.39 -11.31
C SER A 128 -4.23 1.47 -10.49
N ILE A 129 -3.75 2.52 -11.14
CA ILE A 129 -2.96 3.59 -10.51
C ILE A 129 -3.83 4.42 -9.57
N LEU A 130 -5.01 4.86 -10.02
CA LEU A 130 -5.88 5.72 -9.22
C LEU A 130 -6.40 4.99 -7.98
N LEU A 131 -6.98 3.80 -8.16
CA LEU A 131 -7.59 3.07 -7.06
C LEU A 131 -6.56 2.47 -6.12
N GLY A 132 -5.41 2.03 -6.64
CA GLY A 132 -4.30 1.51 -5.84
C GLY A 132 -3.73 2.57 -4.90
N ASN A 133 -3.42 3.76 -5.43
CA ASN A 133 -2.91 4.87 -4.61
C ASN A 133 -3.96 5.42 -3.64
N LEU A 134 -5.22 5.57 -4.08
CA LEU A 134 -6.31 5.98 -3.19
C LEU A 134 -6.51 4.97 -2.05
N GLY A 135 -6.52 3.68 -2.38
CA GLY A 135 -6.57 2.59 -1.41
C GLY A 135 -5.41 2.68 -0.41
N LEU A 136 -4.21 2.99 -0.90
CA LEU A 136 -3.01 3.11 -0.08
C LEU A 136 -3.05 4.31 0.88
N VAL A 137 -3.55 5.47 0.43
CA VAL A 137 -3.80 6.64 1.30
C VAL A 137 -4.76 6.27 2.42
N LEU A 138 -5.92 5.73 2.07
CA LEU A 138 -6.99 5.45 3.03
C LEU A 138 -6.59 4.35 4.02
N LEU A 139 -5.97 3.28 3.52
CA LEU A 139 -5.52 2.16 4.33
C LEU A 139 -4.32 2.54 5.20
N GLY A 140 -3.34 3.24 4.64
CA GLY A 140 -2.16 3.71 5.37
C GLY A 140 -2.57 4.67 6.49
N TRP A 141 -3.44 5.64 6.18
CA TRP A 141 -3.96 6.59 7.15
C TRP A 141 -4.67 5.87 8.27
N ARG A 142 -5.64 5.00 7.97
CA ARG A 142 -6.33 4.20 9.01
C ARG A 142 -5.37 3.27 9.77
N GLY A 143 -4.42 2.68 9.06
CA GLY A 143 -3.42 1.75 9.57
C GLY A 143 -2.38 2.38 10.49
N ARG A 144 -2.17 3.70 10.45
CA ARG A 144 -1.19 4.41 11.29
C ARG A 144 -1.39 4.19 12.80
N GLN A 145 -2.63 3.93 13.22
CA GLN A 145 -2.95 3.63 14.63
C GLN A 145 -2.46 2.25 15.09
N ARG A 146 -2.25 1.31 14.16
CA ARG A 146 -1.81 -0.07 14.48
C ARG A 146 -0.41 -0.41 13.97
N LEU A 147 -0.08 0.06 12.78
CA LEU A 147 1.20 -0.19 12.10
C LEU A 147 2.17 0.99 12.22
N ARG A 148 1.80 2.04 12.98
CA ARG A 148 2.62 3.22 13.29
C ARG A 148 3.26 3.82 12.03
N TRP A 149 4.59 3.80 11.97
CA TRP A 149 5.38 4.38 10.88
C TRP A 149 5.03 3.78 9.52
N ALA A 150 4.74 2.47 9.44
CA ALA A 150 4.44 1.82 8.16
C ALA A 150 3.11 2.32 7.59
N GLY A 151 2.12 2.59 8.45
CA GLY A 151 0.86 3.20 8.03
C GLY A 151 1.04 4.63 7.51
N LEU A 152 1.81 5.45 8.22
CA LEU A 152 2.11 6.84 7.79
C LEU A 152 2.90 6.87 6.48
N ALA A 153 3.94 6.05 6.36
CA ALA A 153 4.75 5.96 5.15
C ALA A 153 3.91 5.51 3.94
N ALA A 154 3.05 4.51 4.12
CA ALA A 154 2.13 4.08 3.07
C ALA A 154 1.16 5.19 2.66
N ALA A 155 0.60 5.93 3.62
CA ALA A 155 -0.31 7.04 3.31
C ALA A 155 0.40 8.14 2.51
N ALA A 156 1.63 8.50 2.91
CA ALA A 156 2.45 9.48 2.21
C ALA A 156 2.80 9.01 0.78
N LEU A 157 3.22 7.76 0.63
CA LEU A 157 3.49 7.16 -0.68
C LEU A 157 2.25 7.18 -1.58
N GLY A 158 1.08 6.79 -1.05
CA GLY A 158 -0.16 6.88 -1.81
C GLY A 158 -0.50 8.31 -2.25
N ALA A 159 -0.24 9.31 -1.41
CA ALA A 159 -0.48 10.71 -1.75
C ALA A 159 0.49 11.19 -2.85
N VAL A 160 1.78 10.80 -2.78
CA VAL A 160 2.77 11.05 -3.83
C VAL A 160 2.34 10.39 -5.15
N GLY A 161 1.86 9.14 -5.08
CA GLY A 161 1.34 8.43 -6.25
C GLY A 161 0.12 9.09 -6.89
N LEU A 162 -0.82 9.58 -6.08
CA LEU A 162 -1.97 10.37 -6.59
C LEU A 162 -1.53 11.69 -7.23
N ALA A 163 -0.54 12.38 -6.66
CA ALA A 163 0.02 13.59 -7.26
C ALA A 163 0.68 13.28 -8.60
N GLY A 164 1.51 12.22 -8.67
CA GLY A 164 2.10 11.74 -9.93
C GLY A 164 1.05 11.36 -10.97
N PHE A 165 -0.03 10.68 -10.55
CA PHE A 165 -1.16 10.33 -11.42
C PHE A 165 -1.87 11.58 -11.97
N ALA A 166 -2.15 12.57 -11.12
CA ALA A 166 -2.76 13.83 -11.54
C ALA A 166 -1.89 14.57 -12.58
N VAL A 167 -0.57 14.61 -12.37
CA VAL A 167 0.37 15.20 -13.34
C VAL A 167 0.42 14.36 -14.62
N THR A 168 0.37 13.03 -14.53
CA THR A 168 0.31 12.13 -15.70
C THR A 168 -0.93 12.44 -16.56
N VAL A 169 -2.11 12.51 -15.94
CA VAL A 169 -3.36 12.83 -16.65
C VAL A 169 -3.32 14.25 -17.23
N ALA A 170 -2.86 15.24 -16.45
CA ALA A 170 -2.71 16.61 -16.94
C ALA A 170 -1.76 16.67 -18.13
N SER A 171 -0.63 15.96 -18.09
CA SER A 171 0.33 15.92 -19.18
C SER A 171 -0.28 15.32 -20.45
N GLN A 172 -1.15 14.31 -20.36
CA GLN A 172 -1.84 13.71 -21.51
C GLN A 172 -2.88 14.65 -22.12
N ILE A 173 -3.63 15.38 -21.29
CA ILE A 173 -4.62 16.37 -21.77
C ILE A 173 -3.92 17.55 -22.44
N LEU A 174 -2.83 18.06 -21.83
CA LEU A 174 -2.05 19.18 -22.33
C LEU A 174 -1.17 18.81 -23.53
N TRP A 175 -0.92 17.51 -23.77
CA TRP A 175 -0.20 17.02 -24.94
C TRP A 175 -0.95 17.31 -26.24
N ALA A 176 -2.28 17.39 -26.21
CA ALA A 176 -3.10 17.82 -27.34
C ALA A 176 -2.88 19.30 -27.75
N ALA A 177 -2.12 20.07 -26.95
CA ALA A 177 -1.90 21.50 -27.15
C ALA A 177 -0.48 21.88 -27.61
N ASP A 178 0.41 20.92 -27.92
CA ASP A 178 1.77 21.14 -28.50
C ASP A 178 2.77 21.99 -27.66
N GLN A 179 2.57 22.11 -26.33
CA GLN A 179 3.17 23.23 -25.58
C GLN A 179 3.95 22.87 -24.29
N LEU A 180 4.25 21.60 -23.97
CA LEU A 180 4.77 21.28 -22.63
C LEU A 180 6.03 20.40 -22.56
N TRP A 181 7.06 20.93 -21.90
CA TRP A 181 8.26 20.20 -21.43
C TRP A 181 7.90 18.95 -20.62
N LEU A 182 6.76 18.93 -19.93
CA LEU A 182 6.25 17.76 -19.21
C LEU A 182 6.04 16.53 -20.10
N ALA A 183 5.79 16.71 -21.40
CA ALA A 183 5.72 15.59 -22.35
C ALA A 183 7.07 14.84 -22.46
N SER A 184 8.19 15.57 -22.33
CA SER A 184 9.54 14.98 -22.34
C SER A 184 9.93 14.28 -21.03
N TRP A 185 9.09 14.41 -19.99
CA TRP A 185 9.27 13.79 -18.67
C TRP A 185 8.18 12.76 -18.36
N PHE A 186 7.38 12.36 -19.35
CA PHE A 186 6.22 11.50 -19.15
C PHE A 186 6.57 10.18 -18.45
N GLY A 187 7.67 9.53 -18.85
CA GLY A 187 8.14 8.30 -18.20
C GLY A 187 8.53 8.52 -16.74
N ALA A 188 9.14 9.65 -16.39
CA ALA A 188 9.46 9.95 -14.99
C ALA A 188 8.19 10.17 -14.16
N VAL A 189 7.22 10.94 -14.68
CA VAL A 189 5.97 11.25 -13.99
C VAL A 189 5.13 9.99 -13.76
N GLU A 190 5.04 9.11 -14.76
CA GLU A 190 4.33 7.83 -14.63
C GLU A 190 4.94 6.96 -13.51
N ARG A 191 6.27 6.95 -13.37
CA ARG A 191 6.92 6.21 -12.27
C ARG A 191 6.58 6.80 -10.91
N VAL A 192 6.47 8.12 -10.79
CA VAL A 192 5.96 8.76 -9.57
C VAL A 192 4.52 8.34 -9.31
N ALA A 193 3.70 8.10 -10.35
CA ALA A 193 2.34 7.60 -10.19
C ALA A 193 2.29 6.12 -9.74
N VAL A 194 3.22 5.29 -10.23
CA VAL A 194 3.15 3.82 -10.09
C VAL A 194 3.99 3.28 -8.92
N TYR A 195 5.26 3.67 -8.79
CA TYR A 195 6.17 3.10 -7.79
C TYR A 195 5.68 3.24 -6.36
N PRO A 196 5.07 4.38 -5.94
CA PRO A 196 4.62 4.52 -4.56
C PRO A 196 3.55 3.52 -4.17
N THR A 197 2.69 3.06 -5.09
CA THR A 197 1.70 2.01 -4.80
C THR A 197 2.41 0.70 -4.39
N PHE A 198 3.41 0.27 -5.17
CA PHE A 198 4.19 -0.92 -4.88
C PHE A 198 5.00 -0.79 -3.60
N LEU A 199 5.74 0.30 -3.46
CA LEU A 199 6.54 0.59 -2.25
C LEU A 199 5.65 0.63 -1.00
N GLY A 200 4.48 1.24 -1.08
CA GLY A 200 3.56 1.33 0.05
C GLY A 200 2.99 -0.04 0.46
N MET A 201 2.66 -0.91 -0.50
CA MET A 201 2.27 -2.29 -0.21
C MET A 201 3.41 -3.07 0.46
N ILE A 202 4.65 -2.95 -0.05
CA ILE A 202 5.83 -3.58 0.56
C ILE A 202 6.02 -3.09 2.00
N VAL A 203 5.94 -1.78 2.23
CA VAL A 203 6.07 -1.17 3.56
C VAL A 203 4.98 -1.67 4.51
N LEU A 204 3.72 -1.75 4.07
CA LEU A 204 2.63 -2.28 4.90
C LEU A 204 2.81 -3.77 5.20
N GLY A 205 3.24 -4.56 4.22
CA GLY A 205 3.54 -5.98 4.39
C GLY A 205 4.67 -6.19 5.40
N LEU A 206 5.83 -5.58 5.17
CA LEU A 206 6.99 -5.68 6.07
C LEU A 206 6.71 -5.13 7.47
N GLY A 207 5.99 -4.00 7.56
CA GLY A 207 5.58 -3.41 8.83
C GLY A 207 4.68 -4.33 9.65
N ALA A 208 3.74 -5.03 8.99
CA ALA A 208 2.89 -6.00 9.65
C ALA A 208 3.61 -7.32 10.02
N LEU A 209 4.58 -7.75 9.22
CA LEU A 209 5.44 -8.90 9.56
C LEU A 209 6.34 -8.60 10.76
N SER A 210 6.81 -7.35 10.86
CA SER A 210 7.67 -6.87 11.95
C SER A 210 6.89 -6.52 13.22
N ALA A 211 5.57 -6.32 13.12
CA ALA A 211 4.72 -6.08 14.29
C ALA A 211 4.68 -7.33 15.18
N ARG A 212 5.23 -7.20 16.39
CA ARG A 212 5.16 -8.24 17.42
C ARG A 212 3.69 -8.44 17.80
N PRO A 213 3.21 -9.69 17.97
CA PRO A 213 1.96 -9.93 18.68
C PRO A 213 2.10 -9.24 20.04
N GLY A 214 1.19 -8.32 20.37
CA GLY A 214 1.26 -7.62 21.65
C GLY A 214 1.26 -8.65 22.78
N GLY A 215 2.37 -8.78 23.49
CA GLY A 215 2.39 -9.34 24.82
C GLY A 215 1.66 -8.37 25.72
N HIS A 216 0.34 -8.53 25.83
CA HIS A 216 -0.41 -8.00 26.96
C HIS A 216 -0.44 -9.09 28.03
N GLU A 217 0.71 -9.32 28.66
CA GLU A 217 0.78 -9.89 30.00
C GLU A 217 1.54 -8.87 30.86
N LEU A 218 0.78 -7.99 31.50
CA LEU A 218 0.88 -7.66 32.92
C LEU A 218 -0.24 -6.64 33.21
N GLY A 219 -1.31 -7.13 33.80
CA GLY A 219 -2.54 -6.41 34.07
C GLY A 219 -3.62 -7.30 34.68
N ASP A 220 -3.48 -8.62 34.59
CA ASP A 220 -4.11 -9.53 35.55
C ASP A 220 -3.31 -9.47 36.85
N GLN A 221 -3.62 -8.49 37.69
CA GLN A 221 -3.51 -8.75 39.12
C GLN A 221 -4.61 -9.74 39.47
N PRO A 222 -4.30 -10.88 40.13
CA PRO A 222 -5.33 -11.82 40.56
C PRO A 222 -6.33 -11.08 41.48
N PRO A 223 -7.64 -11.38 41.41
CA PRO A 223 -8.69 -10.70 42.19
C PRO A 223 -8.49 -10.69 43.70
N ALA A 224 -7.57 -11.51 44.22
CA ALA A 224 -7.26 -11.59 45.65
C ALA A 224 -6.55 -10.32 46.16
N GLU A 225 -5.64 -9.72 45.38
CA GLU A 225 -4.80 -8.61 45.88
C GLU A 225 -5.54 -7.25 45.90
N GLN A 226 -6.53 -7.09 45.04
CA GLN A 226 -7.39 -5.89 45.02
C GLN A 226 -8.45 -5.90 46.12
N LYS A 227 -8.79 -7.09 46.65
CA LYS A 227 -9.73 -7.25 47.75
C LYS A 227 -9.10 -6.91 49.09
N ASP A 228 -7.82 -7.25 49.31
CA ASP A 228 -7.09 -6.88 50.53
C ASP A 228 -6.82 -5.37 50.60
N ARG A 229 -6.41 -4.71 49.51
CA ARG A 229 -6.22 -3.24 49.53
C ARG A 229 -7.50 -2.43 49.78
N ARG A 230 -8.67 -2.96 49.41
CA ARG A 230 -9.97 -2.35 49.75
C ARG A 230 -10.39 -2.62 51.20
N ARG A 231 -9.89 -3.69 51.80
CA ARG A 231 -10.14 -4.03 53.21
C ARG A 231 -9.28 -3.16 54.13
N ASP A 232 -7.99 -3.02 53.81
CA ASP A 232 -7.07 -2.17 54.56
C ASP A 232 -7.47 -0.69 54.49
N ALA A 233 -8.01 -0.23 53.35
CA ALA A 233 -8.52 1.14 53.20
C ALA A 233 -9.90 1.37 53.85
N GLY A 234 -10.63 0.30 54.20
CA GLY A 234 -11.93 0.37 54.87
C GLY A 234 -11.84 0.38 56.39
N ASP A 235 -10.84 -0.31 56.95
CA ASP A 235 -10.64 -0.44 58.40
C ASP A 235 -10.00 0.80 59.06
N GLU A 236 -9.40 1.72 58.30
CA GLU A 236 -8.85 2.98 58.85
C GLU A 236 -9.91 4.07 59.16
N GLN A 237 -11.19 3.85 58.83
CA GLN A 237 -12.26 4.84 59.06
C GLN A 237 -13.13 4.61 60.30
N GLU A 238 -12.92 3.54 61.06
CA GLU A 238 -13.74 3.21 62.25
C GLU A 238 -12.92 3.24 63.55
N ALA A 239 -12.32 4.40 63.86
CA ALA A 239 -11.80 4.67 65.19
C ALA A 239 -12.95 5.15 66.12
N PRO A 240 -13.18 4.51 67.28
CA PRO A 240 -14.31 4.83 68.15
C PRO A 240 -14.07 6.17 68.87
N ARG A 241 -15.01 7.11 68.70
CA ARG A 241 -15.10 8.30 69.55
C ARG A 241 -15.48 7.87 70.97
N HIS A 242 -14.52 7.94 71.88
CA HIS A 242 -14.74 7.77 73.32
C HIS A 242 -15.86 8.71 73.80
N ALA A 243 -16.88 8.10 74.41
CA ALA A 243 -17.88 8.78 75.20
C ALA A 243 -17.22 9.38 76.46
N LEU A 244 -17.50 10.65 76.73
CA LEU A 244 -17.18 11.29 78.01
C LEU A 244 -18.27 10.95 79.04
N PRO A 245 -17.91 10.72 80.32
CA PRO A 245 -18.89 10.41 81.35
C PRO A 245 -19.58 11.68 81.86
N VAL A 246 -20.85 11.48 82.21
CA VAL A 246 -21.72 12.40 82.95
C VAL A 246 -21.17 12.58 84.36
N GLU A 247 -21.04 13.82 84.83
CA GLU A 247 -20.98 14.14 86.25
C GLU A 247 -22.11 15.09 86.64
N HIS A 248 -22.71 14.76 87.79
CA HIS A 248 -23.81 15.44 88.45
C HIS A 248 -23.36 16.74 89.13
N SER A 249 -24.18 17.80 89.03
CA SER A 249 -24.67 18.65 90.13
C SER A 249 -25.69 19.65 89.61
#